data_AF-A0A7C7XJF4-F1
#
_entry.id   AF-A0A7C7XJF4-F1
#
_cell.length_a   1.000
_cell.length_b   1.000
_cell.length_c   1.000
_cell.angle_alpha   90.00
_cell.angle_beta   90.00
_cell.angle_gamma   90.00
#
_symmetry.space_group_name_H-M   'P 1'
#
loop_
_entity.id
_entity.type
_entity.pdbx_description
1 polymer ?
#
loop_
_entity_poly.entity_id
_entity_poly.type
_entity_poly.pdbx_seq_one_letter_code
_entity_poly.pdbx_strand_id
1 'polypeptide(L)'
;MAEYLTKYPKTISFLDGLKKVVSVDSSSSVEQLHIVVKKNAQELINIFKQEGFTRVKFEHKQPDQIGNGLSLKLKKPWEIHVRFSDMKKGLIAIHAEVEISRDYLQHLFGQRTPIVYEIENMLKKYEIEYKIWNNKIKKYVHTIFDNYKIKLVTPNIPVFAWKPMLFVIGTVGAMYLWKYLDTVF
;
A
#
# COMPACT_ATOMS: atom_id res chain seq x y z
N MET A 1 -13.79 8.31 15.55
CA MET A 1 -13.19 7.18 14.81
C MET A 1 -12.56 7.72 13.53
N ALA A 2 -11.35 7.31 13.15
CA ALA A 2 -10.66 7.88 12.00
C ALA A 2 -11.04 7.12 10.71
N GLU A 3 -12.10 7.56 10.04
CA GLU A 3 -12.55 6.94 8.80
C GLU A 3 -11.69 7.40 7.61
N TYR A 4 -11.43 6.48 6.68
CA TYR A 4 -10.82 6.82 5.39
C TYR A 4 -11.77 6.41 4.27
N LEU A 5 -12.09 7.38 3.40
CA LEU A 5 -13.00 7.20 2.27
C LEU A 5 -12.19 7.25 0.98
N THR A 6 -12.31 6.22 0.16
CA THR A 6 -11.67 6.16 -1.17
C THR A 6 -12.65 5.62 -2.21
N LYS A 7 -12.30 5.80 -3.47
CA LYS A 7 -13.03 5.29 -4.63
C LYS A 7 -12.16 4.27 -5.35
N TYR A 8 -12.78 3.22 -5.88
CA TYR A 8 -12.08 2.22 -6.66
C TYR A 8 -12.87 1.84 -7.90
N PRO A 9 -12.24 1.60 -9.07
CA PRO A 9 -12.94 1.16 -10.27
C PRO A 9 -13.79 -0.08 -10.03
N LYS A 10 -15.08 -0.01 -10.37
CA LYS A 10 -16.02 -1.13 -10.25
C LYS A 10 -16.23 -1.82 -11.59
N THR A 11 -16.70 -1.10 -12.59
CA THR A 11 -16.93 -1.65 -13.93
C THR A 11 -15.93 -1.04 -14.89
N ILE A 12 -15.16 -1.90 -15.53
CA ILE A 12 -14.09 -1.55 -16.46
C ILE A 12 -14.35 -2.20 -17.83
N SER A 13 -14.02 -1.50 -18.91
CA SER A 13 -13.92 -2.09 -20.25
C SER A 13 -12.48 -2.19 -20.70
N PHE A 14 -12.24 -3.14 -21.59
CA PHE A 14 -11.00 -3.32 -22.33
C PHE A 14 -11.17 -2.84 -23.77
N LEU A 15 -10.07 -2.71 -24.52
CA LEU A 15 -10.07 -2.26 -25.92
C LEU A 15 -11.01 -3.07 -26.82
N ASP A 16 -11.18 -4.35 -26.53
CA ASP A 16 -12.03 -5.27 -27.30
C ASP A 16 -13.54 -5.11 -26.99
N GLY A 17 -13.94 -4.07 -26.23
CA GLY A 17 -15.32 -3.82 -25.81
C GLY A 17 -15.84 -4.69 -24.67
N LEU A 18 -15.08 -5.73 -24.27
CA LEU A 18 -15.39 -6.57 -23.11
C LEU A 18 -15.52 -5.72 -21.84
N LYS A 19 -16.66 -5.83 -21.16
CA LYS A 19 -16.91 -5.22 -19.85
C LYS A 19 -16.73 -6.26 -18.76
N LYS A 20 -16.10 -5.87 -17.66
CA LYS A 20 -15.91 -6.70 -16.48
C LYS A 20 -16.18 -5.88 -15.22
N VAL A 21 -16.83 -6.52 -14.25
CA VAL A 21 -16.91 -6.01 -12.89
C VAL A 21 -15.69 -6.51 -12.12
N VAL A 22 -14.95 -5.57 -11.54
CA VAL A 22 -13.82 -5.84 -10.66
C VAL A 22 -14.35 -6.60 -9.45
N SER A 23 -13.81 -7.81 -9.25
CA SER A 23 -14.25 -8.71 -8.20
C SER A 23 -13.85 -8.18 -6.82
N VAL A 24 -14.76 -8.33 -5.84
CA VAL A 24 -14.47 -8.13 -4.42
C VAL A 24 -14.27 -9.51 -3.81
N ASP A 25 -13.09 -9.74 -3.25
CA ASP A 25 -12.76 -10.97 -2.55
C ASP A 25 -13.51 -11.08 -1.21
N SER A 26 -13.64 -12.31 -0.73
CA SER A 26 -14.21 -12.68 0.57
C SER A 26 -13.59 -11.95 1.76
N SER A 27 -12.31 -11.55 1.64
CA SER A 27 -11.58 -10.71 2.61
C SER A 27 -11.97 -9.22 2.57
N SER A 28 -13.02 -8.85 1.82
CA SER A 28 -13.39 -7.46 1.49
C SER A 28 -12.29 -6.67 0.77
N SER A 29 -11.28 -7.36 0.24
CA SER A 29 -10.25 -6.77 -0.61
C SER A 29 -10.69 -6.77 -2.07
N VAL A 30 -10.44 -5.68 -2.78
CA VAL A 30 -10.82 -5.57 -4.19
C VAL A 30 -9.69 -6.12 -5.07
N GLU A 31 -10.03 -6.73 -6.20
CA GLU A 31 -9.05 -7.17 -7.20
C GLU A 31 -8.09 -6.02 -7.57
N GLN A 32 -6.78 -6.26 -7.44
CA GLN A 32 -5.75 -5.25 -7.61
C GLN A 32 -5.52 -4.92 -9.10
N LEU A 33 -5.78 -3.67 -9.45
CA LEU A 33 -5.37 -3.01 -10.70
C LEU A 33 -4.03 -2.30 -10.49
N HIS A 34 -3.14 -2.39 -11.47
CA HIS A 34 -1.82 -1.76 -11.42
C HIS A 34 -1.81 -0.54 -12.33
N ILE A 35 -1.14 0.52 -11.90
CA ILE A 35 -0.88 1.67 -12.78
C ILE A 35 0.46 1.45 -13.46
N VAL A 36 0.47 1.43 -14.78
CA VAL A 36 1.65 1.18 -15.59
C VAL A 36 2.11 2.50 -16.20
N VAL A 37 3.38 2.82 -16.01
CA VAL A 37 4.02 4.03 -16.53
C VAL A 37 5.29 3.67 -17.31
N LYS A 38 5.62 4.48 -18.32
CA LYS A 38 6.86 4.35 -19.08
C LYS A 38 7.81 5.48 -18.67
N LYS A 39 8.46 5.31 -17.52
CA LYS A 39 9.36 6.32 -16.94
C LYS A 39 10.49 5.63 -16.17
N ASN A 40 11.59 6.33 -15.91
CA ASN A 40 12.68 5.77 -15.13
C ASN A 40 12.25 5.57 -13.66
N ALA A 41 12.59 4.42 -13.08
CA ALA A 41 12.22 4.08 -11.70
C ALA A 41 12.77 5.07 -10.66
N GLN A 42 14.01 5.53 -10.84
CA GLN A 42 14.65 6.47 -9.93
C GLN A 42 13.98 7.83 -9.97
N GLU A 43 13.55 8.27 -11.16
CA GLU A 43 12.82 9.51 -11.34
C GLU A 43 11.44 9.44 -10.67
N LEU A 44 10.71 8.32 -10.85
CA LEU A 44 9.45 8.09 -10.14
C LEU A 44 9.65 8.12 -8.63
N ILE A 45 10.67 7.43 -8.11
CA ILE A 45 10.97 7.44 -6.67
C ILE A 45 11.21 8.89 -6.17
N ASN A 46 11.90 9.71 -6.95
CA ASN A 46 12.16 11.11 -6.58
C ASN A 46 10.86 11.93 -6.56
N ILE A 47 9.98 11.74 -7.53
CA ILE A 47 8.66 12.39 -7.59
C ILE A 47 7.81 12.02 -6.37
N PHE A 48 7.72 10.73 -6.04
CA PHE A 48 6.99 10.30 -4.85
C PHE A 48 7.60 10.88 -3.56
N LYS A 49 8.94 10.97 -3.47
CA LYS A 49 9.58 11.64 -2.32
C LYS A 49 9.23 13.12 -2.20
N GLN A 50 9.08 13.83 -3.32
CA GLN A 50 8.64 15.24 -3.31
C GLN A 50 7.21 15.40 -2.79
N GLU A 51 6.35 14.40 -3.02
CA GLU A 51 5.00 14.33 -2.46
C GLU A 51 4.98 13.91 -0.96
N GLY A 52 6.14 13.72 -0.35
CA GLY A 52 6.28 13.38 1.06
C GLY A 52 6.31 11.87 1.35
N PHE A 53 6.41 11.02 0.33
CA PHE A 53 6.59 9.59 0.56
C PHE A 53 7.99 9.29 1.13
N THR A 54 8.03 8.40 2.11
CA THR A 54 9.26 7.93 2.73
C THR A 54 9.54 6.49 2.37
N ARG A 55 10.82 6.09 2.38
CA ARG A 55 11.19 4.69 2.16
C ARG A 55 10.68 3.79 3.29
N VAL A 56 10.03 2.68 2.93
CA VAL A 56 9.63 1.64 3.88
C VAL A 56 10.86 0.91 4.39
N LYS A 57 10.93 0.72 5.72
CA LYS A 57 11.98 -0.04 6.41
C LYS A 57 11.45 -1.45 6.74
N PHE A 58 12.35 -2.43 6.79
CA PHE A 58 12.04 -3.82 7.13
C PHE A 58 10.91 -4.41 6.28
N GLU A 59 11.00 -4.21 4.96
CA GLU A 59 10.07 -4.79 4.01
C GLU A 59 10.54 -6.17 3.52
N HIS A 60 9.60 -7.10 3.42
CA HIS A 60 9.78 -8.31 2.62
C HIS A 60 9.61 -7.96 1.13
N LYS A 61 10.71 -7.93 0.39
CA LYS A 61 10.72 -7.55 -1.03
C LYS A 61 10.10 -8.63 -1.91
N GLN A 62 9.24 -8.22 -2.82
CA GLN A 62 8.72 -9.13 -3.86
C GLN A 62 9.77 -9.37 -4.96
N PRO A 63 9.74 -10.51 -5.66
CA PRO A 63 10.77 -10.88 -6.65
C PRO A 63 10.99 -9.82 -7.75
N ASP A 64 9.91 -9.25 -8.28
CA ASP A 64 9.96 -8.27 -9.37
C ASP A 64 10.01 -6.80 -8.86
N GLN A 65 10.20 -6.61 -7.55
CA GLN A 65 10.11 -5.29 -6.93
C GLN A 65 11.38 -4.46 -7.20
N ILE A 66 11.17 -3.25 -7.69
CA ILE A 66 12.25 -2.28 -7.89
C ILE A 66 12.50 -1.52 -6.58
N GLY A 67 13.71 -1.67 -6.04
CA GLY A 67 14.15 -0.89 -4.88
C GLY A 67 13.46 -1.33 -3.57
N ASN A 68 12.78 -0.39 -2.91
CA ASN A 68 12.00 -0.65 -1.69
C ASN A 68 10.67 0.09 -1.85
N GLY A 69 9.64 -0.37 -1.14
CA GLY A 69 8.37 0.31 -1.07
C GLY A 69 8.51 1.73 -0.53
N LEU A 70 7.55 2.56 -0.90
CA LEU A 70 7.37 3.92 -0.43
C LEU A 70 6.08 4.01 0.38
N SER A 71 6.09 4.81 1.44
CA SER A 71 4.96 5.01 2.33
C SER A 71 4.64 6.48 2.51
N LEU A 72 3.37 6.85 2.49
CA LEU A 72 2.88 8.17 2.87
C LEU A 72 1.92 8.03 4.05
N LYS A 73 2.26 8.64 5.18
CA LYS A 73 1.40 8.61 6.38
C LYS A 73 0.17 9.49 6.16
N LEU A 74 -1.00 8.91 6.38
CA LEU A 74 -2.27 9.63 6.38
C LEU A 74 -2.68 9.95 7.84
N LYS A 75 -3.94 10.33 8.01
CA LYS A 75 -4.53 10.41 9.35
C LYS A 75 -4.47 9.03 10.00
N LYS A 76 -3.91 8.98 11.21
CA LYS A 76 -3.79 7.74 11.99
C LYS A 76 -5.11 6.96 12.00
N PRO A 77 -5.10 5.64 11.79
CA PRO A 77 -3.92 4.77 11.69
C PRO A 77 -3.48 4.48 10.24
N TRP A 78 -3.97 5.21 9.23
CA TRP A 78 -3.82 4.85 7.83
C TRP A 78 -2.50 5.31 7.21
N GLU A 79 -2.02 4.54 6.24
CA GLU A 79 -0.82 4.80 5.46
C GLU A 79 -1.04 4.33 4.03
N ILE A 80 -0.60 5.11 3.05
CA ILE A 80 -0.52 4.66 1.66
C ILE A 80 0.82 3.95 1.50
N HIS A 81 0.81 2.72 1.03
CA HIS A 81 1.99 1.97 0.66
C HIS A 81 2.01 1.77 -0.86
N VAL A 82 3.12 2.16 -1.47
CA VAL A 82 3.39 2.04 -2.90
C VAL A 82 4.59 1.15 -3.14
N ARG A 83 4.47 0.22 -4.08
CA ARG A 83 5.57 -0.60 -4.60
C ARG A 83 5.69 -0.44 -6.10
N PHE A 84 6.93 -0.41 -6.57
CA PHE A 84 7.24 -0.45 -7.98
C PHE A 84 7.67 -1.85 -8.35
N SER A 85 7.13 -2.38 -9.45
CA SER A 85 7.54 -3.65 -10.03
C SER A 85 7.97 -3.46 -11.47
N ASP A 86 9.01 -4.19 -11.87
CA ASP A 86 9.49 -4.15 -13.25
C ASP A 86 8.57 -4.97 -14.15
N MET A 87 8.16 -4.39 -15.27
CA MET A 87 7.40 -5.07 -16.31
C MET A 87 8.23 -5.13 -17.59
N LYS A 88 7.93 -6.14 -18.42
CA LYS A 88 8.58 -6.30 -19.72
C LYS A 88 8.49 -5.01 -20.55
N LYS A 89 9.57 -4.72 -21.30
CA LYS A 89 9.73 -3.54 -22.19
C LYS A 89 9.98 -2.21 -21.46
N GLY A 90 10.57 -2.24 -20.26
CA GLY A 90 10.91 -1.02 -19.51
C GLY A 90 9.70 -0.25 -19.01
N LEU A 91 8.60 -0.97 -18.77
CA LEU A 91 7.39 -0.44 -18.16
C LEU A 91 7.47 -0.70 -16.66
N ILE A 92 6.98 0.22 -15.85
CA ILE A 92 6.96 0.07 -14.39
C ILE A 92 5.50 -0.04 -13.96
N ALA A 93 5.17 -1.10 -13.24
CA ALA A 93 3.89 -1.22 -12.55
C ALA A 93 4.00 -0.61 -11.16
N ILE A 94 3.03 0.23 -10.83
CA ILE A 94 2.84 0.87 -9.54
C ILE A 94 1.69 0.16 -8.85
N HIS A 95 2.02 -0.50 -7.75
CA HIS A 95 1.07 -1.11 -6.83
C HIS A 95 0.87 -0.15 -5.69
N ALA A 96 -0.35 0.33 -5.48
CA ALA A 96 -0.65 1.24 -4.40
C ALA A 96 -1.81 0.71 -3.58
N GLU A 97 -1.64 0.73 -2.26
CA GLU A 97 -2.59 0.20 -1.30
C GLU A 97 -2.68 1.15 -0.10
N VAL A 98 -3.87 1.30 0.46
CA VAL A 98 -4.06 1.87 1.78
C VAL A 98 -4.06 0.73 2.78
N GLU A 99 -3.15 0.80 3.75
CA GLU A 99 -3.02 -0.16 4.83
C GLU A 99 -2.94 0.56 6.18
N ILE A 100 -3.05 -0.22 7.25
CA ILE A 100 -2.72 0.27 8.59
C ILE A 100 -1.22 0.56 8.63
N SER A 101 -0.84 1.73 9.12
CA SER A 101 0.54 2.16 9.24
C SER A 101 1.38 1.12 9.96
N ARG A 102 2.60 0.92 9.45
CA ARG A 102 3.59 -0.03 9.99
C ARG A 102 4.08 0.32 11.39
N ASP A 103 3.74 1.51 11.89
CA ASP A 103 3.94 1.86 13.30
C ASP A 103 3.06 1.02 14.24
N TYR A 104 2.01 0.36 13.74
CA TYR A 104 1.06 -0.43 14.53
C TYR A 104 1.12 -1.92 14.21
N LEU A 105 1.06 -2.81 15.21
CA LEU A 105 1.10 -4.27 15.00
C LEU A 105 -0.01 -4.77 14.09
N GLN A 106 -1.15 -4.08 14.07
CA GLN A 106 -2.30 -4.42 13.22
C GLN A 106 -1.98 -4.38 11.72
N HIS A 107 -0.88 -3.78 11.26
CA HIS A 107 -0.48 -3.85 9.85
C HIS A 107 -0.16 -5.28 9.36
N LEU A 108 0.12 -6.21 10.28
CA LEU A 108 0.44 -7.61 9.95
C LEU A 108 -0.79 -8.42 9.55
N PHE A 109 -1.96 -8.08 10.09
CA PHE A 109 -3.22 -8.82 9.90
C PHE A 109 -4.37 -7.93 9.41
N GLY A 110 -4.09 -6.65 9.18
CA GLY A 110 -5.07 -5.64 8.78
C GLY A 110 -5.45 -5.75 7.31
N GLN A 111 -6.62 -5.21 6.99
CA GLN A 111 -7.09 -5.10 5.61
C GLN A 111 -6.18 -4.14 4.82
N ARG A 112 -5.80 -4.57 3.61
CA ARG A 112 -5.15 -3.74 2.61
C ARG A 112 -6.13 -3.49 1.48
N THR A 113 -6.29 -2.24 1.09
CA THR A 113 -7.21 -1.86 0.02
C THR A 113 -6.45 -1.22 -1.11
N PRO A 114 -6.51 -1.76 -2.34
CA PRO A 114 -5.82 -1.14 -3.46
C PRO A 114 -6.42 0.24 -3.75
N ILE A 115 -5.57 1.15 -4.21
CA ILE A 115 -5.95 2.51 -4.62
C ILE A 115 -5.42 2.80 -6.03
N VAL A 116 -6.20 3.55 -6.81
CA VAL A 116 -5.84 3.92 -8.19
C VAL A 116 -5.91 5.43 -8.38
N TYR A 117 -7.00 6.06 -7.94
CA TYR A 117 -7.25 7.47 -8.21
C TYR A 117 -6.30 8.44 -7.49
N GLU A 118 -5.83 8.07 -6.31
CA GLU A 118 -4.88 8.85 -5.53
C GLU A 118 -3.53 8.96 -6.26
N ILE A 119 -3.04 7.84 -6.79
CA ILE A 119 -1.81 7.81 -7.56
C ILE A 119 -2.03 8.43 -8.95
N GLU A 120 -3.18 8.20 -9.57
CA GLU A 120 -3.54 8.83 -10.84
C GLU A 120 -3.48 10.36 -10.75
N ASN A 121 -4.11 10.96 -9.73
CA ASN A 121 -4.10 12.41 -9.54
C ASN A 121 -2.69 12.95 -9.35
N MET A 122 -1.85 12.21 -8.61
CA MET A 122 -0.45 12.55 -8.44
C MET A 122 0.31 12.48 -9.77
N LEU A 123 0.16 11.41 -10.54
CA LEU A 123 0.83 11.29 -11.85
C LEU A 123 0.40 12.38 -12.83
N LYS A 124 -0.89 12.75 -12.83
CA LYS A 124 -1.42 13.87 -13.62
C LYS A 124 -0.77 15.20 -13.26
N LYS A 125 -0.54 15.46 -11.97
CA LYS A 125 0.16 16.68 -11.49
C LYS A 125 1.57 16.81 -12.08
N TYR A 126 2.23 15.70 -12.35
CA TYR A 126 3.57 15.65 -12.94
C TYR A 126 3.56 15.35 -14.46
N GLU A 127 2.40 15.43 -15.10
CA GLU A 127 2.22 15.19 -16.54
C GLU A 127 2.76 13.82 -17.02
N ILE A 128 2.66 12.80 -16.16
CA ILE A 128 3.13 11.45 -16.48
C ILE A 128 1.98 10.67 -17.13
N GLU A 129 2.21 10.22 -18.37
CA GLU A 129 1.32 9.27 -19.03
C GLU A 129 1.27 7.94 -18.29
N TYR A 130 0.06 7.46 -18.04
CA TYR A 130 -0.18 6.21 -17.34
C TYR A 130 -1.25 5.38 -18.05
N LYS A 131 -1.21 4.07 -17.84
CA LYS A 131 -2.24 3.12 -18.27
C LYS A 131 -2.62 2.24 -17.09
N ILE A 132 -3.87 1.80 -17.03
CA ILE A 132 -4.32 0.89 -15.96
C ILE A 132 -4.28 -0.54 -16.50
N TRP A 133 -3.63 -1.44 -15.77
CA TRP A 133 -3.46 -2.84 -16.12
C TRP A 133 -4.22 -3.73 -15.15
N ASN A 134 -5.02 -4.66 -15.70
CA ASN A 134 -5.65 -5.71 -14.91
C ASN A 134 -4.78 -6.96 -14.95
N ASN A 135 -4.22 -7.35 -13.80
CA ASN A 135 -3.30 -8.48 -13.73
C ASN A 135 -3.99 -9.85 -13.91
N LYS A 136 -5.27 -9.97 -13.49
CA LYS A 136 -6.02 -11.23 -13.54
C LYS A 136 -6.31 -11.68 -14.97
N ILE A 137 -6.69 -10.74 -15.85
CA ILE A 137 -6.99 -11.05 -17.26
C ILE A 137 -5.89 -10.61 -18.23
N LYS A 138 -4.81 -10.02 -17.71
CA LYS A 138 -3.65 -9.53 -18.49
C LYS A 138 -4.05 -8.59 -19.63
N LYS A 139 -4.90 -7.60 -19.36
CA LYS A 139 -5.33 -6.58 -20.33
C LYS A 139 -5.30 -5.18 -19.75
N TYR A 140 -5.12 -4.19 -20.63
CA TYR A 140 -5.22 -2.77 -20.28
C TYR A 140 -6.68 -2.31 -20.23
N VAL A 141 -7.02 -1.57 -19.19
CA VAL A 141 -8.32 -0.93 -19.03
C VAL A 141 -8.39 0.28 -19.94
N HIS A 142 -9.47 0.36 -20.73
CA HIS A 142 -9.73 1.47 -21.65
C HIS A 142 -10.69 2.49 -21.04
N THR A 143 -11.79 2.04 -20.42
CA THR A 143 -12.80 2.93 -19.82
C THR A 143 -13.23 2.40 -18.46
N ILE A 144 -13.48 3.31 -17.52
CA ILE A 144 -14.08 3.03 -16.22
C ILE A 144 -15.49 3.65 -16.24
N PHE A 145 -16.52 2.85 -15.96
CA PHE A 145 -17.92 3.31 -16.01
C PHE A 145 -18.44 3.76 -14.65
N ASP A 146 -18.14 3.00 -13.60
CA ASP A 146 -18.60 3.25 -12.25
C ASP A 146 -17.53 2.86 -11.22
N ASN A 147 -17.74 3.30 -9.99
CA ASN A 147 -16.79 3.17 -8.89
C ASN A 147 -17.45 2.59 -7.64
N TYR A 148 -16.72 1.72 -6.96
CA TYR A 148 -16.97 1.39 -5.56
C TYR A 148 -16.66 2.60 -4.69
N LYS A 149 -17.49 2.83 -3.68
CA LYS A 149 -17.17 3.71 -2.55
C LYS A 149 -16.68 2.83 -1.42
N ILE A 150 -15.41 2.93 -1.09
CA ILE A 150 -14.80 2.10 -0.05
C ILE A 150 -14.65 2.97 1.19
N LYS A 151 -15.17 2.46 2.30
CA LYS A 151 -15.05 3.07 3.63
C LYS A 151 -14.21 2.14 4.49
N LEU A 152 -13.00 2.59 4.82
CA LEU A 152 -12.12 1.90 5.75
C LEU A 152 -12.40 2.40 7.15
N VAL A 153 -12.78 1.45 8.01
CA VAL A 153 -13.09 1.70 9.42
C VAL A 153 -11.93 1.19 10.25
N THR A 154 -11.49 2.00 11.21
CA THR A 154 -10.43 1.57 12.12
C THR A 154 -10.89 0.37 12.94
N PRO A 155 -10.02 -0.62 13.21
CA PRO A 155 -10.36 -1.71 14.11
C PRO A 155 -10.90 -1.17 15.44
N ASN A 156 -11.87 -1.88 16.04
CA ASN A 156 -12.45 -1.52 17.34
C ASN A 156 -11.43 -1.59 18.49
N ILE A 157 -10.33 -2.32 18.28
CA ILE A 157 -9.23 -2.44 19.24
C ILE A 157 -8.26 -1.26 19.03
N PRO A 158 -7.78 -0.61 20.10
CA PRO A 158 -6.76 0.44 20.00
C PRO A 158 -5.57 -0.01 19.16
N VAL A 159 -5.14 0.82 18.22
CA VAL A 159 -3.97 0.53 17.41
C VAL A 159 -2.71 0.54 18.28
N PHE A 160 -1.98 -0.58 18.28
CA PHE A 160 -0.89 -0.82 19.22
C PHE A 160 0.45 -0.45 18.58
N ALA A 161 1.03 0.66 19.03
CA ALA A 161 2.34 1.07 18.58
C ALA A 161 3.41 0.11 19.12
N TRP A 162 4.16 -0.54 18.24
CA TRP A 162 5.13 -1.58 18.65
C TRP A 162 6.40 -1.00 19.27
N LYS A 163 6.80 0.22 18.89
CA LYS A 163 8.04 0.85 19.40
C LYS A 163 8.02 1.04 20.92
N PRO A 164 6.97 1.63 21.53
CA PRO A 164 6.86 1.67 22.99
C PRO A 164 6.85 0.28 23.63
N MET A 165 6.23 -0.72 23.00
CA MET A 165 6.17 -2.08 23.54
C MET A 165 7.56 -2.71 23.63
N LEU A 166 8.41 -2.55 22.61
CA LEU A 166 9.79 -3.05 22.66
C LEU A 166 10.59 -2.42 23.80
N PHE A 167 10.37 -1.14 24.09
CA PHE A 167 11.02 -0.48 25.22
C PHE A 167 10.59 -1.12 26.54
N VAL A 168 9.28 -1.28 26.76
CA VAL A 168 8.75 -1.92 27.97
C VAL A 168 9.25 -3.36 28.12
N ILE A 169 9.19 -4.16 27.05
CA ILE A 169 9.68 -5.56 27.05
C ILE A 169 11.18 -5.58 27.37
N GLY A 170 11.97 -4.68 26.77
CA GLY A 170 13.40 -4.56 27.02
C GLY A 170 13.72 -4.20 28.47
N THR A 171 13.03 -3.21 29.05
CA THR A 171 13.23 -2.81 30.45
C THR A 171 12.86 -3.94 31.41
N VAL A 172 11.71 -4.57 31.23
CA VAL A 172 11.28 -5.68 32.08
C VAL A 172 12.24 -6.85 31.95
N GLY A 173 12.62 -7.24 30.73
CA GLY A 173 13.60 -8.30 30.48
C GLY A 173 14.95 -8.03 31.14
N ALA A 174 15.45 -6.80 31.06
CA ALA A 174 16.70 -6.39 31.72
C ALA A 174 16.58 -6.44 33.26
N MET A 175 15.46 -6.01 33.84
CA MET A 175 15.24 -6.10 35.29
C MET A 175 15.20 -7.55 35.79
N TYR A 176 14.52 -8.44 35.06
CA TYR A 176 14.47 -9.86 35.42
C TYR A 176 15.82 -10.55 35.22
N LEU A 177 16.54 -10.22 34.15
CA LEU A 177 17.90 -10.73 33.93
C LEU A 177 18.84 -10.27 35.04
N TRP A 178 18.78 -8.99 35.42
CA TRP A 178 19.55 -8.44 36.54
C TRP A 178 19.25 -9.20 37.84
N LYS A 179 17.96 -9.32 38.19
CA LYS A 179 17.54 -10.06 39.39
C LYS A 179 18.05 -11.50 39.38
N TYR A 180 17.98 -12.17 38.23
CA TYR A 180 18.48 -13.54 38.09
C TYR A 180 19.98 -13.62 38.34
N LEU A 181 20.77 -12.73 37.73
CA LEU A 181 22.22 -12.69 37.92
C LEU A 181 22.59 -12.39 39.38
N ASP A 182 21.93 -11.43 40.02
CA ASP A 182 22.10 -11.10 41.45
C ASP A 182 21.69 -12.23 42.41
N THR A 183 20.80 -13.13 41.97
CA THR A 183 20.40 -14.29 42.77
C THR A 183 21.36 -15.48 42.62
N VAL A 184 22.03 -15.60 41.46
CA VAL A 184 22.87 -16.76 41.11
C VAL A 184 24.36 -16.52 41.42
N PHE A 185 24.83 -15.28 41.33
CA PHE A 185 26.20 -14.86 41.63
C PHE A 185 26.23 -14.06 42.94
#